data_AF-W9CWM2-F1
#
_entry.id   AF-W9CWM2-F1
#
_cell.length_a   1.000
_cell.length_b   1.000
_cell.length_c   1.000
_cell.angle_alpha   90.00
_cell.angle_beta   90.00
_cell.angle_gamma   90.00
#
_symmetry.space_group_name_H-M   'P 1'
#
loop_
_entity.id
_entity.type
_entity.pdbx_description
1 polymer ?
#
loop_
_entity_poly.entity_id
_entity_poly.type
_entity_poly.pdbx_seq_one_letter_code
_entity_poly.pdbx_strand_id
1 'polypeptide(L)'
;MVSFRALRLFQNGLNINSSAKCLRYWTPRKFAHATVILNRCCASCESPSIASNVAKATTIPPTPAADHRQLGIEQELFTTTPYSPGSPLFLPKGARMFKALTEFLSAQYSHFGFEEVITPTIYKKSLWEKSGHWENYAEDMYAVTGRGASGETIGSQKGENEEYGLKPMNCPGHCLIFASKQRSYREMPIRYTDFSPLHRNELSGALSGLTRVRRFHQDDGHIFCRPSQIEEEISSTLEFVRMVYTTLGLGPYRLALSTRPSDHYIGTKEEWDNAETALKQSLERSGQQWTMNEGDGAFYGPKIDIILKDSDGKEHQTATVQLDFQLPKRFELEYQAPAPEIEAKGETTNDPTLLAMQGPVAPVLIHRAILGSVERMMALLIEHYNGHWPFWLNPSKVIILTVNDSEEVVNYAKGIQKQLAQDSHHNIWPRSRYTVEVPIELDCSPRSVKKKISEAKRKRYGAIIVLGNKNIDNNTVTVDLSGIPRGGHSLPDRNLVKLLGEDVILENGKAWEEQLKTLNMSPSRLRSVFTSLLHLYM
;
A
#
# COMPACT_ATOMS: atom_id res chain seq x y z
N MET A 1 -6.85 -44.20 -12.36
CA MET A 1 -5.89 -45.27 -12.72
C MET A 1 -4.52 -44.86 -12.24
N VAL A 2 -3.89 -45.75 -11.48
CA VAL A 2 -2.66 -45.57 -10.68
C VAL A 2 -1.42 -45.86 -11.52
N SER A 3 -0.30 -45.14 -11.26
CA SER A 3 1.08 -45.66 -11.14
C SER A 3 2.02 -44.44 -11.01
N PHE A 4 2.70 -44.08 -9.92
CA PHE A 4 3.51 -44.74 -8.88
C PHE A 4 4.89 -45.28 -9.32
N ARG A 5 5.92 -44.70 -8.69
CA ARG A 5 7.32 -45.11 -8.43
C ARG A 5 8.39 -44.50 -9.34
N ALA A 6 9.34 -43.68 -8.88
CA ALA A 6 10.20 -43.62 -7.69
C ALA A 6 11.59 -44.28 -7.87
N LEU A 7 12.60 -43.42 -7.64
CA LEU A 7 13.83 -43.62 -6.85
C LEU A 7 15.11 -44.27 -7.43
N ARG A 8 16.23 -43.67 -6.96
CA ARG A 8 17.65 -44.11 -6.81
C ARG A 8 18.59 -43.77 -7.97
N LEU A 9 19.51 -42.81 -7.77
CA LEU A 9 20.80 -42.88 -7.07
C LEU A 9 21.82 -43.76 -7.80
N PHE A 10 22.86 -43.13 -8.36
CA PHE A 10 24.21 -43.68 -8.41
C PHE A 10 25.27 -42.56 -8.31
N GLN A 11 26.07 -42.66 -7.25
CA GLN A 11 27.42 -42.09 -7.15
C GLN A 11 28.41 -42.93 -7.98
N ASN A 12 29.62 -42.37 -8.13
CA ASN A 12 30.86 -42.88 -8.73
C ASN A 12 31.08 -42.21 -10.10
N GLY A 13 32.00 -41.26 -10.27
CA GLY A 13 33.34 -41.17 -9.69
C GLY A 13 34.31 -41.45 -10.83
N LEU A 14 35.00 -40.43 -11.34
CA LEU A 14 36.23 -40.60 -12.10
C LEU A 14 37.06 -39.32 -12.00
N ASN A 15 38.23 -39.52 -11.43
CA ASN A 15 39.30 -38.58 -11.16
C ASN A 15 40.24 -38.63 -12.37
N ILE A 16 40.47 -37.53 -13.10
CA ILE A 16 41.64 -37.40 -13.98
C ILE A 16 42.14 -35.94 -13.93
N ASN A 17 43.24 -35.75 -13.21
CA ASN A 17 44.20 -34.68 -13.43
C ASN A 17 45.06 -35.05 -14.65
N SER A 18 45.13 -34.18 -15.67
CA SER A 18 46.37 -33.99 -16.44
C SER A 18 46.36 -32.66 -17.20
N SER A 19 47.55 -32.08 -17.26
CA SER A 19 47.85 -30.69 -17.55
C SER A 19 48.06 -30.36 -19.04
N ALA A 20 47.78 -29.10 -19.36
CA ALA A 20 48.46 -28.20 -20.30
C ALA A 20 48.52 -28.55 -21.79
N LYS A 21 47.87 -27.70 -22.61
CA LYS A 21 48.49 -27.08 -23.79
C LYS A 21 47.76 -25.80 -24.20
N CYS A 22 48.56 -24.75 -24.36
CA CYS A 22 48.20 -23.42 -24.85
C CYS A 22 47.41 -23.47 -26.16
N LEU A 23 46.33 -22.69 -26.23
CA LEU A 23 45.88 -22.04 -27.45
C LEU A 23 45.42 -20.63 -27.09
N ARG A 24 46.28 -19.66 -27.37
CA ARG A 24 45.95 -18.23 -27.35
C ARG A 24 45.06 -17.96 -28.55
N TYR A 25 43.83 -17.51 -28.31
CA TYR A 25 43.09 -16.69 -29.26
C TYR A 25 42.82 -15.32 -28.63
N TRP A 26 43.21 -14.31 -29.39
CA TRP A 26 43.17 -12.90 -29.07
C TRP A 26 41.89 -12.33 -29.68
N THR A 27 40.97 -11.81 -28.88
CA THR A 27 39.89 -10.92 -29.31
C THR A 27 39.63 -9.84 -28.25
N PRO A 28 39.22 -8.63 -28.67
CA PRO A 28 39.59 -7.38 -28.00
C PRO A 28 38.72 -7.02 -26.79
N ARG A 29 39.38 -6.51 -25.73
CA ARG A 29 38.77 -5.87 -24.57
C ARG A 29 37.90 -4.69 -25.01
N LYS A 30 36.59 -4.75 -24.76
CA LYS A 30 35.80 -3.55 -24.50
C LYS A 30 36.06 -3.10 -23.06
N PHE A 31 36.30 -1.81 -22.89
CA PHE A 31 36.56 -1.15 -21.61
C PHE A 31 35.44 -1.46 -20.62
N ALA A 32 35.79 -2.11 -19.50
CA ALA A 32 34.96 -2.10 -18.31
C ALA A 32 35.18 -0.74 -17.62
N HIS A 33 34.17 0.11 -17.57
CA HIS A 33 34.14 1.16 -16.58
C HIS A 33 34.10 0.49 -15.20
N ALA A 34 35.20 0.59 -14.46
CA ALA A 34 35.25 0.20 -13.07
C ALA A 34 34.40 1.20 -12.28
N THR A 35 33.18 0.82 -11.93
CA THR A 35 32.37 1.56 -10.97
C THR A 35 33.03 1.44 -9.61
N VAL A 36 33.59 2.54 -9.11
CA VAL A 36 34.15 2.61 -7.76
C VAL A 36 32.99 2.65 -6.76
N ILE A 37 32.85 1.59 -5.94
CA ILE A 37 31.94 1.62 -4.79
C ILE A 37 32.62 2.49 -3.71
N LEU A 38 32.15 3.72 -3.56
CA LEU A 38 32.58 4.61 -2.48
C LEU A 38 31.93 4.15 -1.17
N ASN A 39 32.73 3.59 -0.25
CA ASN A 39 32.33 3.41 1.12
C ASN A 39 32.17 4.80 1.78
N ARG A 40 30.91 5.24 1.97
CA ARG A 40 30.62 6.43 2.76
C ARG A 40 30.42 6.04 4.23
N CYS A 41 31.34 6.45 5.09
CA CYS A 41 31.10 6.49 6.52
C CYS A 41 30.39 7.81 6.85
N CYS A 42 29.14 7.75 7.30
CA CYS A 42 28.50 8.91 7.95
C CYS A 42 28.92 8.92 9.42
N ALA A 43 29.84 9.82 9.77
CA ALA A 43 30.05 10.24 11.15
C ALA A 43 29.55 11.69 11.26
N SER A 44 28.55 11.93 12.09
CA SER A 44 28.20 13.29 12.51
C SER A 44 29.27 13.77 13.48
N CYS A 45 30.30 14.43 12.96
CA CYS A 45 31.28 15.14 13.78
C CYS A 45 30.80 16.57 13.99
N GLU A 46 29.90 16.79 14.94
CA GLU A 46 29.89 18.07 15.65
C GLU A 46 30.95 17.96 16.75
N SER A 47 32.05 18.71 16.59
CA SER A 47 32.99 18.90 17.68
C SER A 47 32.30 19.84 18.69
N PRO A 48 31.94 19.40 19.90
CA PRO A 48 31.35 20.32 20.86
C PRO A 48 32.45 21.27 21.33
N SER A 49 32.13 22.56 21.41
CA SER A 49 32.89 23.48 22.26
C SER A 49 32.90 22.91 23.67
N ILE A 50 34.06 22.89 24.32
CA ILE A 50 34.23 22.50 25.72
C ILE A 50 33.49 23.51 26.60
N ALA A 51 32.18 23.33 26.72
CA ALA A 51 31.35 23.93 27.73
C ALA A 51 30.97 22.79 28.69
N SER A 52 31.36 22.97 29.95
CA SER A 52 31.13 22.05 31.05
C SER A 52 29.63 21.84 31.28
N ASN A 53 29.02 20.92 30.55
CA ASN A 53 27.77 20.29 30.93
C ASN A 53 28.00 18.79 30.84
N VAL A 54 28.30 18.19 32.00
CA VAL A 54 28.26 16.75 32.19
C VAL A 54 26.89 16.28 31.70
N ALA A 55 26.85 15.59 30.57
CA ALA A 55 25.63 14.96 30.09
C ALA A 55 25.12 14.05 31.23
N LYS A 56 23.97 14.40 31.81
CA LYS A 56 23.30 13.51 32.76
C LYS A 56 23.02 12.22 32.00
N ALA A 57 23.63 11.12 32.42
CA ALA A 57 23.27 9.80 31.95
C ALA A 57 21.76 9.63 32.18
N THR A 58 20.98 9.64 31.10
CA THR A 58 19.58 9.25 31.18
C THR A 58 19.57 7.79 31.61
N THR A 59 18.87 7.47 32.70
CA THR A 59 18.71 6.11 33.24
C THR A 59 17.96 5.16 32.29
N ILE A 60 17.62 5.63 31.09
CA ILE A 60 16.90 4.93 30.04
C ILE A 60 17.78 5.04 28.79
N PRO A 61 18.33 3.92 28.25
CA PRO A 61 18.99 3.95 26.96
C PRO A 61 18.00 4.44 25.90
N PRO A 62 18.43 5.24 24.89
CA PRO A 62 17.52 5.67 23.83
C PRO A 62 16.86 4.45 23.23
N THR A 63 15.53 4.42 23.21
CA THR A 63 14.79 3.34 22.54
C THR A 63 15.08 3.48 21.06
N PRO A 64 15.66 2.46 20.40
CA PRO A 64 15.85 2.50 18.96
C PRO A 64 14.51 2.78 18.28
N ALA A 65 14.52 3.64 17.26
CA ALA A 65 13.32 3.90 16.50
C ALA A 65 12.78 2.60 15.88
N ALA A 66 11.46 2.54 15.71
CA ALA A 66 10.79 1.39 15.16
C ALA A 66 11.25 1.16 13.71
N ASP A 67 11.79 -0.02 13.41
CA ASP A 67 12.21 -0.40 12.05
C ASP A 67 11.27 -1.49 11.51
N HIS A 68 10.57 -1.21 10.42
CA HIS A 68 9.63 -2.16 9.82
C HIS A 68 10.28 -3.48 9.39
N ARG A 69 11.58 -3.50 9.10
CA ARG A 69 12.32 -4.71 8.71
C ARG A 69 12.47 -5.67 9.88
N GLN A 70 12.79 -5.13 11.05
CA GLN A 70 12.89 -5.93 12.27
C GLN A 70 11.50 -6.36 12.75
N LEU A 71 10.58 -5.41 12.90
CA LEU A 71 9.22 -5.68 13.38
C LEU A 71 8.44 -6.60 12.41
N GLY A 72 8.67 -6.46 11.11
CA GLY A 72 8.08 -7.30 10.08
C GLY A 72 8.50 -8.76 10.20
N ILE A 73 9.76 -9.04 10.54
CA ILE A 73 10.24 -10.40 10.82
C ILE A 73 9.68 -10.90 12.15
N GLU A 74 9.74 -10.10 13.21
CA GLU A 74 9.27 -10.47 14.55
C GLU A 74 7.79 -10.85 14.61
N GLN A 75 6.97 -10.17 13.80
CA GLN A 75 5.53 -10.39 13.68
C GLN A 75 5.14 -11.30 12.50
N GLU A 76 6.10 -11.88 11.79
CA GLU A 76 5.87 -12.80 10.67
C GLU A 76 5.01 -12.15 9.56
N LEU A 77 5.29 -10.90 9.20
CA LEU A 77 4.54 -10.13 8.19
C LEU A 77 5.04 -10.41 6.77
N PHE A 78 6.35 -10.38 6.56
CA PHE A 78 6.96 -10.62 5.25
C PHE A 78 8.36 -11.22 5.39
N THR A 79 8.86 -11.78 4.28
CA THR A 79 10.25 -12.21 4.14
C THR A 79 10.77 -11.82 2.75
N THR A 80 12.09 -11.86 2.57
CA THR A 80 12.76 -11.56 1.30
C THR A 80 13.58 -12.74 0.85
N THR A 81 13.75 -12.91 -0.46
CA THR A 81 14.50 -14.01 -1.05
C THR A 81 15.51 -13.49 -2.08
N PRO A 82 16.72 -14.06 -2.15
CA PRO A 82 17.68 -13.72 -3.20
C PRO A 82 17.17 -14.06 -4.61
N TYR A 83 16.16 -14.94 -4.73
CA TYR A 83 15.54 -15.30 -6.01
C TYR A 83 14.60 -14.20 -6.56
N SER A 84 14.19 -13.23 -5.74
CA SER A 84 13.42 -12.07 -6.18
C SER A 84 13.79 -10.83 -5.35
N PRO A 85 14.99 -10.26 -5.56
CA PRO A 85 15.45 -9.10 -4.81
C PRO A 85 14.51 -7.91 -5.00
N GLY A 86 14.15 -7.23 -3.90
CA GLY A 86 13.23 -6.10 -3.95
C GLY A 86 11.77 -6.48 -4.14
N SER A 87 11.42 -7.76 -4.06
CA SER A 87 10.04 -8.25 -4.13
C SER A 87 9.71 -8.99 -2.82
N PRO A 88 9.03 -8.35 -1.86
CA PRO A 88 8.70 -8.99 -0.59
C PRO A 88 7.71 -10.14 -0.78
N LEU A 89 7.94 -11.24 -0.05
CA LEU A 89 7.00 -12.34 0.10
C LEU A 89 6.17 -12.09 1.35
N PHE A 90 4.91 -11.70 1.17
CA PHE A 90 3.99 -11.52 2.29
C PHE A 90 3.60 -12.87 2.88
N LEU A 91 3.85 -13.02 4.18
CA LEU A 91 3.42 -14.16 4.98
C LEU A 91 1.93 -13.99 5.34
N PRO A 92 1.24 -15.02 5.87
CA PRO A 92 -0.21 -14.95 6.10
C PRO A 92 -0.67 -13.72 6.90
N LYS A 93 0.10 -13.27 7.89
CA LYS A 93 -0.18 -12.06 8.67
C LYS A 93 -0.02 -10.79 7.86
N GLY A 94 1.08 -10.62 7.12
CA GLY A 94 1.25 -9.48 6.22
C GLY A 94 0.22 -9.44 5.10
N ALA A 95 -0.16 -10.59 4.55
CA ALA A 95 -1.22 -10.69 3.55
C ALA A 95 -2.60 -10.24 4.09
N ARG A 96 -2.92 -10.53 5.36
CA ARG A 96 -4.13 -10.00 6.01
C ARG A 96 -4.12 -8.48 6.11
N MET A 97 -2.98 -7.89 6.48
CA MET A 97 -2.84 -6.42 6.52
C MET A 97 -2.97 -5.80 5.13
N PHE A 98 -2.26 -6.35 4.15
CA PHE A 98 -2.34 -5.92 2.76
C PHE A 98 -3.79 -5.92 2.29
N LYS A 99 -4.49 -7.05 2.51
CA LYS A 99 -5.89 -7.23 2.16
C LYS A 99 -6.80 -6.23 2.88
N ALA A 100 -6.62 -6.03 4.19
CA ALA A 100 -7.40 -5.07 4.96
C ALA A 100 -7.26 -3.63 4.43
N LEU A 101 -6.05 -3.22 4.04
CA LEU A 101 -5.81 -1.90 3.44
C LEU A 101 -6.47 -1.76 2.06
N THR A 102 -6.33 -2.76 1.20
CA THR A 102 -6.93 -2.73 -0.14
C THR A 102 -8.45 -2.81 -0.09
N GLU A 103 -9.02 -3.67 0.75
CA GLU A 103 -10.49 -3.78 0.92
C GLU A 103 -11.08 -2.52 1.54
N PHE A 104 -10.39 -1.92 2.52
CA PHE A 104 -10.78 -0.63 3.09
C PHE A 104 -10.92 0.43 1.99
N LEU A 105 -9.90 0.59 1.13
CA LEU A 105 -9.97 1.53 0.01
C LEU A 105 -11.03 1.17 -1.03
N SER A 106 -11.11 -0.10 -1.44
CA SER A 106 -12.08 -0.56 -2.43
C SER A 106 -13.52 -0.27 -1.99
N ALA A 107 -13.82 -0.36 -0.70
CA ALA A 107 -15.12 0.00 -0.16
C ALA A 107 -15.47 1.50 -0.34
N GLN A 108 -14.46 2.38 -0.39
CA GLN A 108 -14.67 3.82 -0.53
C GLN A 108 -14.79 4.27 -1.98
N TYR A 109 -14.28 3.48 -2.94
CA TYR A 109 -14.26 3.88 -4.35
C TYR A 109 -15.64 4.22 -4.90
N SER A 110 -16.66 3.43 -4.58
CA SER A 110 -18.04 3.73 -4.99
C SER A 110 -18.55 5.08 -4.45
N HIS A 111 -18.17 5.44 -3.20
CA HIS A 111 -18.54 6.72 -2.58
C HIS A 111 -17.90 7.91 -3.30
N PHE A 112 -16.67 7.74 -3.79
CA PHE A 112 -15.95 8.75 -4.59
C PHE A 112 -16.14 8.59 -6.11
N GLY A 113 -17.08 7.72 -6.54
CA GLY A 113 -17.43 7.52 -7.95
C GLY A 113 -16.32 6.89 -8.81
N PHE A 114 -15.47 6.05 -8.23
CA PHE A 114 -14.45 5.25 -8.91
C PHE A 114 -14.96 3.85 -9.26
N GLU A 115 -14.62 3.40 -10.45
CA GLU A 115 -14.84 2.04 -10.93
C GLU A 115 -13.52 1.27 -10.99
N GLU A 116 -13.49 0.08 -10.39
CA GLU A 116 -12.28 -0.76 -10.38
C GLU A 116 -12.14 -1.49 -11.72
N VAL A 117 -10.94 -1.42 -12.30
CA VAL A 117 -10.60 -2.05 -13.57
C VAL A 117 -9.39 -2.98 -13.39
N ILE A 118 -9.27 -3.96 -14.28
CA ILE A 118 -8.13 -4.87 -14.30
C ILE A 118 -7.44 -4.74 -15.65
N THR A 119 -6.17 -4.35 -15.63
CA THR A 119 -5.37 -4.19 -16.85
C THR A 119 -4.21 -5.19 -16.94
N PRO A 120 -3.79 -5.60 -18.15
CA PRO A 120 -2.63 -6.48 -18.34
C PRO A 120 -1.36 -6.00 -17.62
N THR A 121 -0.50 -6.94 -17.23
CA THR A 121 0.82 -6.63 -16.65
C THR A 121 1.90 -6.43 -17.70
N ILE A 122 1.74 -7.03 -18.88
CA ILE A 122 2.71 -7.01 -19.97
C ILE A 122 2.09 -6.28 -21.16
N TYR A 123 2.83 -5.32 -21.72
CA TYR A 123 2.45 -4.60 -22.93
C TYR A 123 3.58 -4.56 -23.94
N LYS A 124 3.20 -4.39 -25.21
CA LYS A 124 4.12 -4.14 -26.31
C LYS A 124 4.85 -2.82 -26.10
N LYS A 125 6.12 -2.76 -26.53
CA LYS A 125 6.94 -1.55 -26.51
C LYS A 125 6.26 -0.33 -27.14
N SER A 126 5.51 -0.54 -28.23
CA SER A 126 4.80 0.51 -28.94
C SER A 126 3.79 1.27 -28.07
N LEU A 127 3.23 0.64 -27.03
CA LEU A 127 2.39 1.36 -26.07
C LEU A 127 3.20 2.37 -25.25
N TRP A 128 4.39 1.98 -24.81
CA TRP A 128 5.28 2.83 -24.02
C TRP A 128 5.81 3.99 -24.83
N GLU A 129 6.18 3.76 -26.09
CA GLU A 129 6.56 4.80 -27.07
C GLU A 129 5.40 5.77 -27.31
N LYS A 130 4.19 5.26 -27.61
CA LYS A 130 3.00 6.10 -27.78
C LYS A 130 2.78 6.99 -26.56
N SER A 131 2.85 6.40 -25.36
CA SER A 131 2.62 7.11 -24.11
C SER A 131 3.72 8.09 -23.70
N GLY A 132 4.93 7.99 -24.26
CA GLY A 132 6.08 8.83 -23.86
C GLY A 132 6.90 8.27 -22.70
N HIS A 133 6.51 7.12 -22.16
CA HIS A 133 7.21 6.49 -21.05
C HIS A 133 8.48 5.78 -21.51
N TRP A 134 8.58 5.38 -22.78
CA TRP A 134 9.80 4.74 -23.28
C TRP A 134 10.99 5.71 -23.21
N GLU A 135 10.80 6.96 -23.62
CA GLU A 135 11.86 7.98 -23.63
C GLU A 135 12.33 8.36 -22.22
N ASN A 136 11.46 8.26 -21.22
CA ASN A 136 11.71 8.74 -19.86
C ASN A 136 11.97 7.63 -18.83
N TYR A 137 11.46 6.41 -19.04
CA TYR A 137 11.46 5.31 -18.06
C TYR A 137 12.07 4.00 -18.58
N ALA A 138 12.55 3.92 -19.83
CA ALA A 138 13.05 2.65 -20.38
C ALA A 138 14.15 1.99 -19.53
N GLU A 139 15.05 2.78 -18.92
CA GLU A 139 16.11 2.26 -18.04
C GLU A 139 15.57 1.64 -16.75
N ASP A 140 14.44 2.16 -16.27
CA ASP A 140 13.73 1.72 -15.07
C ASP A 140 12.65 0.65 -15.37
N MET A 141 12.57 0.13 -16.59
CA MET A 141 11.59 -0.88 -16.98
C MET A 141 12.22 -2.27 -17.12
N TYR A 142 11.44 -3.30 -16.77
CA TYR A 142 11.80 -4.68 -17.07
C TYR A 142 11.31 -5.07 -18.47
N ALA A 143 12.24 -5.41 -19.35
CA ALA A 143 11.93 -6.01 -20.64
C ALA A 143 11.47 -7.47 -20.47
N VAL A 144 10.54 -7.89 -21.32
CA VAL A 144 10.01 -9.26 -21.39
C VAL A 144 10.16 -9.74 -22.83
N THR A 145 10.79 -10.90 -23.01
CA THR A 145 10.98 -11.53 -24.31
C THR A 145 10.05 -12.74 -24.44
N GLY A 146 9.20 -12.76 -25.48
CA GLY A 146 8.33 -13.88 -25.78
C GLY A 146 9.04 -15.06 -26.45
N ARG A 147 8.37 -16.22 -26.53
CA ARG A 147 8.83 -17.36 -27.35
C ARG A 147 8.72 -16.96 -28.82
N GLY A 148 9.85 -16.63 -29.44
CA GLY A 148 9.92 -16.08 -30.81
C GLY A 148 11.04 -15.06 -30.97
N ALA A 149 11.46 -14.40 -29.88
CA ALA A 149 12.51 -13.37 -29.90
C ALA A 149 13.92 -13.89 -30.26
N SER A 150 14.12 -15.20 -30.38
CA SER A 150 15.40 -15.83 -30.71
C SER A 150 15.33 -16.85 -31.86
N GLY A 151 14.27 -16.83 -32.69
CA GLY A 151 14.08 -17.86 -33.72
C GLY A 151 13.65 -17.30 -35.06
N GLU A 152 14.57 -17.32 -36.03
CA GLU A 152 14.23 -17.30 -37.46
C GLU A 152 13.08 -18.27 -37.72
N THR A 153 11.89 -17.72 -37.92
CA THR A 153 10.71 -18.47 -38.33
C THR A 153 10.49 -18.13 -39.79
N ILE A 154 10.88 -19.05 -40.67
CA ILE A 154 10.56 -18.98 -42.10
C ILE A 154 9.02 -19.00 -42.20
N GLY A 155 8.41 -17.84 -42.40
CA GLY A 155 6.97 -17.67 -42.54
C GLY A 155 6.23 -17.06 -41.34
N SER A 156 6.91 -16.49 -40.34
CA SER A 156 6.22 -15.75 -39.26
C SER A 156 5.52 -14.50 -39.79
N GLN A 157 4.31 -14.28 -39.31
CA GLN A 157 3.56 -13.07 -39.61
C GLN A 157 4.30 -11.86 -39.03
N LYS A 158 4.43 -10.77 -39.81
CA LYS A 158 4.92 -9.47 -39.32
C LYS A 158 4.16 -9.10 -38.03
N GLY A 159 4.82 -9.15 -36.87
CA GLY A 159 4.23 -8.81 -35.57
C GLY A 159 4.59 -9.74 -34.39
N GLU A 160 5.26 -10.87 -34.62
CA GLU A 160 5.68 -11.80 -33.54
C GLU A 160 7.05 -11.48 -32.92
N ASN A 161 7.87 -10.66 -33.58
CA ASN A 161 9.17 -10.18 -33.09
C ASN A 161 9.04 -8.84 -32.38
N GLU A 162 8.21 -8.77 -31.35
CA GLU A 162 8.00 -7.52 -30.61
C GLU A 162 8.63 -7.58 -29.21
N GLU A 163 9.29 -6.49 -28.82
CA GLU A 163 9.78 -6.27 -27.47
C GLU A 163 8.60 -5.93 -26.56
N TYR A 164 8.51 -6.59 -25.41
CA TYR A 164 7.48 -6.33 -24.41
C TYR A 164 8.12 -5.77 -23.13
N GLY A 165 7.33 -5.12 -22.30
CA GLY A 165 7.75 -4.65 -20.98
C GLY A 165 6.72 -4.95 -19.92
N LEU A 166 7.18 -5.20 -18.69
CA LEU A 166 6.30 -5.14 -17.51
C LEU A 166 5.91 -3.69 -17.27
N LYS A 167 4.63 -3.46 -16.95
CA LYS A 167 4.13 -2.11 -16.70
C LYS A 167 4.80 -1.47 -15.47
N PRO A 168 5.37 -0.24 -15.59
CA PRO A 168 5.86 0.53 -14.46
C PRO A 168 4.78 1.41 -13.80
N MET A 169 3.62 1.54 -14.45
CA MET A 169 2.44 2.31 -14.04
C MET A 169 1.19 1.89 -14.84
N ASN A 170 -0.02 2.26 -14.37
CA ASN A 170 -1.27 1.82 -15.00
C ASN A 170 -1.83 2.80 -16.05
N CYS A 171 -1.37 4.06 -16.07
CA CYS A 171 -1.96 5.15 -16.86
C CYS A 171 -2.21 4.81 -18.34
N PRO A 172 -1.23 4.22 -19.08
CA PRO A 172 -1.45 3.85 -20.47
C PRO A 172 -2.55 2.82 -20.67
N GLY A 173 -2.69 1.85 -19.76
CA GLY A 173 -3.77 0.86 -19.78
C GLY A 173 -5.15 1.50 -19.58
N HIS A 174 -5.26 2.48 -18.69
CA HIS A 174 -6.52 3.20 -18.44
C HIS A 174 -6.90 4.09 -19.64
N CYS A 175 -5.92 4.67 -20.35
CA CYS A 175 -6.17 5.38 -21.60
C CYS A 175 -6.77 4.47 -22.68
N LEU A 176 -6.30 3.22 -22.78
CA LEU A 176 -6.89 2.22 -23.69
C LEU A 176 -8.35 1.90 -23.32
N ILE A 177 -8.67 1.80 -22.03
CA ILE A 177 -10.05 1.60 -21.56
C ILE A 177 -10.92 2.80 -21.92
N PHE A 178 -10.44 4.03 -21.67
CA PHE A 178 -11.18 5.24 -22.05
C PHE A 178 -11.50 5.25 -23.55
N ALA A 179 -10.48 5.01 -24.39
CA ALA A 179 -10.55 5.00 -25.85
C ALA A 179 -11.41 3.86 -26.44
N SER A 180 -11.70 2.81 -25.66
CA SER A 180 -12.46 1.65 -26.15
C SER A 180 -13.92 1.95 -26.53
N LYS A 181 -14.45 3.10 -26.11
CA LYS A 181 -15.84 3.54 -26.35
C LYS A 181 -15.85 5.04 -26.60
N GLN A 182 -16.69 5.50 -27.54
CA GLN A 182 -17.02 6.93 -27.68
C GLN A 182 -17.65 7.46 -26.39
N ARG A 183 -17.20 8.63 -25.96
CA ARG A 183 -17.62 9.27 -24.70
C ARG A 183 -18.43 10.53 -24.96
N SER A 184 -19.45 10.79 -24.15
CA SER A 184 -20.17 12.07 -24.11
C SER A 184 -19.71 12.90 -22.92
N TYR A 185 -19.73 14.24 -23.05
CA TYR A 185 -19.49 15.16 -21.93
C TYR A 185 -20.37 14.86 -20.70
N ARG A 186 -21.56 14.25 -20.92
CA ARG A 186 -22.51 13.87 -19.86
C ARG A 186 -22.06 12.68 -19.02
N GLU A 187 -21.17 11.84 -19.55
CA GLU A 187 -20.57 10.72 -18.80
C GLU A 187 -19.39 11.18 -17.94
N MET A 188 -18.93 12.43 -18.10
CA MET A 188 -17.76 12.95 -17.40
C MET A 188 -18.15 13.52 -16.03
N PRO A 189 -17.37 13.26 -14.97
CA PRO A 189 -16.04 12.63 -14.99
C PRO A 189 -16.09 11.10 -14.95
N ILE A 190 -15.14 10.45 -15.63
CA ILE A 190 -14.94 8.99 -15.60
C ILE A 190 -13.73 8.70 -14.72
N ARG A 191 -13.88 7.82 -13.73
CA ARG A 191 -12.81 7.53 -12.75
C ARG A 191 -12.50 6.04 -12.71
N TYR A 192 -11.27 5.67 -13.03
CA TYR A 192 -10.79 4.29 -12.96
C TYR A 192 -9.79 4.10 -11.83
N THR A 193 -9.80 2.94 -11.19
CA THR A 193 -8.83 2.55 -10.17
C THR A 193 -8.33 1.12 -10.42
N ASP A 194 -7.06 0.84 -10.14
CA ASP A 194 -6.43 -0.46 -10.40
C ASP A 194 -5.39 -0.79 -9.33
N PHE A 195 -5.45 -2.00 -8.77
CA PHE A 195 -4.49 -2.54 -7.79
C PHE A 195 -3.52 -3.57 -8.39
N SER A 196 -3.45 -3.65 -9.72
CA SER A 196 -2.54 -4.56 -10.42
C SER A 196 -1.07 -4.34 -10.04
N PRO A 197 -0.26 -5.41 -10.03
CA PRO A 197 1.15 -5.30 -9.70
C PRO A 197 1.91 -4.49 -10.76
N LEU A 198 2.70 -3.53 -10.28
CA LEU A 198 3.62 -2.71 -11.05
C LEU A 198 5.06 -3.14 -10.81
N HIS A 199 5.92 -2.90 -11.82
CA HIS A 199 7.33 -3.26 -11.74
C HIS A 199 8.24 -2.11 -12.17
N ARG A 200 9.22 -1.78 -11.34
CA ARG A 200 10.29 -0.82 -11.65
C ARG A 200 11.64 -1.45 -11.39
N ASN A 201 12.58 -1.28 -12.31
CA ASN A 201 13.92 -1.83 -12.25
C ASN A 201 14.86 -1.01 -11.36
N GLU A 202 14.45 -0.84 -10.10
CA GLU A 202 15.20 -0.09 -9.10
C GLU A 202 16.62 -0.66 -8.92
N LEU A 203 17.59 0.24 -8.74
CA LEU A 203 18.97 -0.11 -8.43
C LEU A 203 19.02 -0.97 -7.16
N SER A 204 19.78 -2.07 -7.21
CA SER A 204 19.84 -3.06 -6.12
C SER A 204 20.27 -2.45 -4.78
N GLY A 205 21.18 -1.47 -4.80
CA GLY A 205 21.65 -0.75 -3.61
C GLY A 205 20.64 0.23 -3.01
N ALA A 206 19.56 0.56 -3.72
CA ALA A 206 18.51 1.45 -3.24
C ALA A 206 17.33 0.70 -2.59
N LEU A 207 17.26 -0.62 -2.73
CA LEU A 207 16.18 -1.44 -2.16
C LEU A 207 16.21 -1.41 -0.63
N SER A 208 15.06 -1.21 0.00
CA SER A 208 14.97 -1.11 1.46
C SER A 208 13.63 -1.61 1.98
N GLY A 209 13.63 -2.84 2.51
CA GLY A 209 12.47 -3.49 3.12
C GLY A 209 11.21 -3.38 2.24
N LEU A 210 10.19 -2.68 2.73
CA LEU A 210 8.97 -2.37 1.96
C LEU A 210 8.92 -0.92 1.43
N THR A 211 9.82 -0.05 1.88
CA THR A 211 9.82 1.38 1.49
C THR A 211 10.25 1.61 0.04
N ARG A 212 11.15 0.77 -0.48
CA ARG A 212 11.62 0.81 -1.88
C ARG A 212 11.82 -0.60 -2.41
N VAL A 213 10.95 -0.97 -3.36
CA VAL A 213 10.76 -2.32 -3.88
C VAL A 213 10.68 -2.28 -5.42
N ARG A 214 10.94 -3.41 -6.07
CA ARG A 214 10.86 -3.58 -7.53
C ARG A 214 9.47 -3.98 -7.99
N ARG A 215 8.74 -4.73 -7.18
CA ARG A 215 7.33 -5.07 -7.39
C ARG A 215 6.50 -4.40 -6.30
N PHE A 216 5.44 -3.70 -6.69
CA PHE A 216 4.54 -3.02 -5.77
C PHE A 216 3.11 -2.96 -6.31
N HIS A 217 2.16 -2.70 -5.43
CA HIS A 217 0.76 -2.44 -5.80
C HIS A 217 0.44 -1.03 -5.36
N GLN A 218 0.04 -0.20 -6.30
CA GLN A 218 -0.38 1.17 -6.02
C GLN A 218 -1.90 1.22 -6.07
N ASP A 219 -2.51 2.06 -5.22
CA ASP A 219 -3.94 2.38 -5.29
C ASP A 219 -4.23 3.40 -6.40
N ASP A 220 -3.81 3.03 -7.61
CA ASP A 220 -3.61 3.94 -8.73
C ASP A 220 -4.96 4.34 -9.33
N GLY A 221 -5.25 5.64 -9.30
CA GLY A 221 -6.49 6.22 -9.78
C GLY A 221 -6.26 7.17 -10.94
N HIS A 222 -7.14 7.10 -11.94
CA HIS A 222 -7.11 7.95 -13.13
C HIS A 222 -8.49 8.55 -13.38
N ILE A 223 -8.59 9.87 -13.28
CA ILE A 223 -9.82 10.63 -13.51
C ILE A 223 -9.71 11.30 -14.86
N PHE A 224 -10.59 10.94 -15.79
CA PHE A 224 -10.81 11.67 -17.03
C PHE A 224 -11.94 12.66 -16.78
N CYS A 225 -11.63 13.94 -16.77
CA CYS A 225 -12.60 15.00 -16.47
C CYS A 225 -12.60 16.07 -17.57
N ARG A 226 -13.63 16.90 -17.54
CA ARG A 226 -13.68 18.12 -18.36
C ARG A 226 -12.80 19.20 -17.72
N PRO A 227 -12.23 20.14 -18.50
CA PRO A 227 -11.38 21.20 -17.91
C PRO A 227 -12.09 22.00 -16.81
N SER A 228 -13.40 22.24 -16.93
CA SER A 228 -14.22 22.92 -15.92
C SER A 228 -14.42 22.12 -14.61
N GLN A 229 -14.13 20.82 -14.60
CA GLN A 229 -14.31 19.93 -13.45
C GLN A 229 -13.02 19.74 -12.63
N ILE A 230 -11.87 20.23 -13.09
CA ILE A 230 -10.56 19.99 -12.46
C ILE A 230 -10.56 20.31 -10.96
N GLU A 231 -11.08 21.49 -10.60
CA GLU A 231 -11.08 21.97 -9.21
C GLU A 231 -11.96 21.11 -8.28
N GLU A 232 -13.12 20.66 -8.75
CA GLU A 232 -14.02 19.77 -8.01
C GLU A 232 -13.35 18.41 -7.77
N GLU A 233 -12.70 17.86 -8.81
CA GLU A 233 -12.02 16.56 -8.72
C GLU A 233 -10.79 16.59 -7.80
N ILE A 234 -10.00 17.67 -7.82
CA ILE A 234 -8.88 17.85 -6.88
C ILE A 234 -9.44 17.95 -5.45
N SER A 235 -10.48 18.76 -5.22
CA SER A 235 -11.08 18.95 -3.89
C SER A 235 -11.62 17.63 -3.32
N SER A 236 -12.36 16.88 -4.13
CA SER A 236 -12.86 15.54 -3.79
C SER A 236 -11.73 14.56 -3.47
N THR A 237 -10.64 14.60 -4.24
CA THR A 237 -9.46 13.75 -3.99
C THR A 237 -8.75 14.11 -2.68
N LEU A 238 -8.62 15.40 -2.35
CA LEU A 238 -8.04 15.85 -1.08
C LEU A 238 -8.91 15.46 0.13
N GLU A 239 -10.24 15.47 -0.03
CA GLU A 239 -11.17 14.95 0.98
C GLU A 239 -11.00 13.43 1.17
N PHE A 240 -10.85 12.68 0.08
CA PHE A 240 -10.57 11.24 0.14
C PHE A 240 -9.27 10.95 0.90
N VAL A 241 -8.18 11.66 0.58
CA VAL A 241 -6.91 11.58 1.32
C VAL A 241 -7.13 11.84 2.81
N ARG A 242 -7.82 12.93 3.16
CA ARG A 242 -8.07 13.30 4.55
C ARG A 242 -8.82 12.20 5.30
N MET A 243 -9.87 11.63 4.71
CA MET A 243 -10.66 10.56 5.31
C MET A 243 -9.80 9.31 5.56
N VAL A 244 -9.01 8.90 4.56
CA VAL A 244 -8.14 7.72 4.66
C VAL A 244 -7.05 7.92 5.72
N TYR A 245 -6.40 9.09 5.75
CA TYR A 245 -5.28 9.36 6.65
C TYR A 245 -5.80 9.50 8.09
N THR A 246 -6.95 10.13 8.28
CA THR A 246 -7.64 10.17 9.58
C THR A 246 -7.98 8.76 10.06
N THR A 247 -8.48 7.90 9.17
CA THR A 247 -8.84 6.51 9.50
C THR A 247 -7.62 5.66 9.87
N LEU A 248 -6.51 5.83 9.15
CA LEU A 248 -5.24 5.16 9.42
C LEU A 248 -4.49 5.75 10.61
N GLY A 249 -4.93 6.87 11.14
CA GLY A 249 -4.25 7.61 12.20
C GLY A 249 -2.93 8.25 11.76
N LEU A 250 -2.82 8.64 10.50
CA LEU A 250 -1.64 9.32 9.97
C LEU A 250 -1.83 10.84 10.04
N GLY A 251 -0.89 11.54 10.69
CA GLY A 251 -0.89 13.00 10.78
C GLY A 251 0.04 13.52 11.88
N PRO A 252 0.38 14.83 11.87
CA PRO A 252 0.10 15.79 10.80
C PRO A 252 0.89 15.49 9.52
N TYR A 253 0.33 15.83 8.35
CA TYR A 253 1.00 15.75 7.05
C TYR A 253 1.01 17.12 6.36
N ARG A 254 1.98 17.33 5.47
CA ARG A 254 2.14 18.56 4.69
C ARG A 254 1.66 18.34 3.25
N LEU A 255 0.98 19.33 2.69
CA LEU A 255 0.72 19.40 1.26
C LEU A 255 1.81 20.22 0.58
N ALA A 256 2.33 19.76 -0.54
CA ALA A 256 3.32 20.48 -1.34
C ALA A 256 2.84 20.62 -2.78
N LEU A 257 2.77 21.85 -3.29
CA LEU A 257 2.50 22.12 -4.70
C LEU A 257 3.82 22.13 -5.46
N SER A 258 4.00 21.18 -6.35
CA SER A 258 5.20 21.03 -7.16
C SER A 258 4.94 21.56 -8.58
N THR A 259 5.65 22.63 -8.95
CA THR A 259 5.41 23.43 -10.17
C THR A 259 6.34 23.04 -11.33
N ARG A 260 6.10 23.63 -12.50
CA ARG A 260 6.81 23.37 -13.76
C ARG A 260 8.34 23.36 -13.61
N PRO A 261 9.02 22.28 -14.03
CA PRO A 261 10.48 22.23 -14.11
C PRO A 261 11.06 23.31 -15.03
N SER A 262 12.24 23.83 -14.70
CA SER A 262 12.94 24.84 -15.51
C SER A 262 13.52 24.27 -16.81
N ASP A 263 13.91 22.99 -16.80
CA ASP A 263 14.83 22.45 -17.80
C ASP A 263 14.13 21.65 -18.90
N HIS A 264 13.04 20.96 -18.54
CA HIS A 264 12.29 20.08 -19.46
C HIS A 264 10.84 19.92 -19.01
N TYR A 265 9.90 20.34 -19.84
CA TYR A 265 8.48 20.07 -19.68
C TYR A 265 7.80 19.98 -21.05
N ILE A 266 6.67 19.28 -21.11
CA ILE A 266 5.88 19.11 -22.33
C ILE A 266 4.59 19.92 -22.20
N GLY A 267 4.19 20.59 -23.29
CA GLY A 267 2.99 21.43 -23.35
C GLY A 267 3.30 22.91 -23.50
N THR A 268 2.24 23.71 -23.64
CA THR A 268 2.36 25.16 -23.75
C THR A 268 2.50 25.81 -22.37
N LYS A 269 3.08 27.02 -22.33
CA LYS A 269 3.20 27.79 -21.08
C LYS A 269 1.82 28.07 -20.47
N GLU A 270 0.85 28.41 -21.30
CA GLU A 270 -0.53 28.72 -20.91
C GLU A 270 -1.23 27.53 -20.23
N GLU A 271 -1.10 26.32 -20.79
CA GLU A 271 -1.66 25.10 -20.18
C GLU A 271 -1.11 24.85 -18.77
N TRP A 272 0.19 25.05 -18.59
CA TRP A 272 0.85 24.92 -17.31
C TRP A 272 0.43 26.01 -16.32
N ASP A 273 0.37 27.26 -16.75
CA ASP A 273 -0.04 28.38 -15.91
C ASP A 273 -1.50 28.18 -15.42
N ASN A 274 -2.37 27.65 -16.28
CA ASN A 274 -3.75 27.27 -15.93
C ASN A 274 -3.80 26.09 -14.93
N ALA A 275 -3.00 25.04 -15.16
CA ALA A 275 -2.94 23.87 -14.30
C ALA A 275 -2.42 24.20 -12.88
N GLU A 276 -1.34 24.99 -12.80
CA GLU A 276 -0.77 25.46 -11.53
C GLU A 276 -1.76 26.34 -10.78
N THR A 277 -2.47 27.23 -11.49
CA THR A 277 -3.51 28.07 -10.91
C THR A 277 -4.65 27.23 -10.33
N ALA A 278 -5.13 26.21 -11.06
CA ALA A 278 -6.20 25.33 -10.61
C ALA A 278 -5.83 24.53 -9.35
N LEU A 279 -4.62 23.97 -9.30
CA LEU A 279 -4.12 23.26 -8.11
C LEU A 279 -3.95 24.20 -6.91
N LYS A 280 -3.40 25.39 -7.14
CA LYS A 280 -3.21 26.40 -6.08
C LYS A 280 -4.55 26.84 -5.49
N GLN A 281 -5.54 27.15 -6.32
CA GLN A 281 -6.88 27.53 -5.86
C GLN A 281 -7.55 26.41 -5.05
N SER A 282 -7.41 25.16 -5.52
CA SER A 282 -7.93 23.98 -4.81
C SER A 282 -7.28 23.81 -3.42
N LEU A 283 -5.96 24.02 -3.33
CA LEU A 283 -5.23 24.01 -2.05
C LEU A 283 -5.69 25.13 -1.11
N GLU A 284 -5.83 26.36 -1.62
CA GLU A 284 -6.31 27.50 -0.83
C GLU A 284 -7.73 27.28 -0.29
N ARG A 285 -8.65 26.75 -1.12
CA ARG A 285 -10.02 26.41 -0.69
C ARG A 285 -10.06 25.27 0.33
N SER A 286 -9.10 24.35 0.29
CA SER A 286 -9.05 23.23 1.24
C SER A 286 -8.85 23.66 2.70
N GLY A 287 -8.34 24.88 2.92
CA GLY A 287 -8.00 25.43 4.23
C GLY A 287 -6.81 24.76 4.93
N GLN A 288 -6.12 23.83 4.25
CA GLN A 288 -4.97 23.12 4.79
C GLN A 288 -3.68 23.91 4.57
N GLN A 289 -2.72 23.76 5.49
CA GLN A 289 -1.39 24.32 5.27
C GLN A 289 -0.69 23.57 4.13
N TRP A 290 -0.17 24.34 3.18
CA TRP A 290 0.58 23.83 2.06
C TRP A 290 1.84 24.68 1.81
N THR A 291 2.75 24.13 1.02
CA THR A 291 4.06 24.71 0.70
C THR A 291 4.33 24.60 -0.79
N MET A 292 5.19 25.46 -1.32
CA MET A 292 5.60 25.40 -2.73
C MET A 292 6.92 24.64 -2.86
N ASN A 293 6.99 23.70 -3.81
CA ASN A 293 8.20 23.04 -4.27
C ASN A 293 8.47 23.46 -5.72
N GLU A 294 9.17 24.58 -5.90
CA GLU A 294 9.41 25.13 -7.23
C GLU A 294 10.22 24.18 -8.12
N GLY A 295 9.70 23.89 -9.32
CA GLY A 295 10.40 23.09 -10.33
C GLY A 295 10.36 21.56 -10.13
N ASP A 296 9.66 21.06 -9.11
CA ASP A 296 9.60 19.62 -8.77
C ASP A 296 8.37 18.90 -9.38
N GLY A 297 7.62 19.56 -10.26
CA GLY A 297 6.53 18.95 -11.03
C GLY A 297 7.05 17.86 -11.98
N ALA A 298 6.18 16.96 -12.44
CA ALA A 298 6.62 16.02 -13.47
C ALA A 298 6.66 16.69 -14.84
N PHE A 299 7.36 16.09 -15.79
CA PHE A 299 7.52 16.65 -17.14
C PHE A 299 6.19 16.90 -17.89
N TYR A 300 5.08 16.29 -17.47
CA TYR A 300 3.76 16.40 -18.13
C TYR A 300 2.73 17.24 -17.35
N GLY A 301 3.03 17.68 -16.13
CA GLY A 301 2.15 18.57 -15.39
C GLY A 301 2.47 18.73 -13.90
N PRO A 302 1.85 19.74 -13.25
CA PRO A 302 2.05 20.02 -11.84
C PRO A 302 1.35 18.99 -10.95
N LYS A 303 1.79 18.87 -9.70
CA LYS A 303 1.27 17.88 -8.74
C LYS A 303 1.17 18.44 -7.32
N ILE A 304 0.23 17.90 -6.56
CA ILE A 304 0.14 18.06 -5.11
C ILE A 304 0.69 16.79 -4.48
N ASP A 305 1.82 16.92 -3.79
CA ASP A 305 2.44 15.84 -3.04
C ASP A 305 1.97 15.90 -1.58
N ILE A 306 1.57 14.74 -1.04
CA ILE A 306 1.25 14.59 0.38
C ILE A 306 2.48 13.99 1.05
N ILE A 307 3.05 14.75 1.98
CA ILE A 307 4.31 14.42 2.63
C ILE A 307 4.04 14.07 4.09
N LEU A 308 4.30 12.81 4.41
CA LEU A 308 4.26 12.28 5.78
C LEU A 308 5.66 12.24 6.36
N LYS A 309 5.76 12.60 7.64
CA LYS A 309 7.00 12.47 8.41
C LYS A 309 6.91 11.21 9.26
N ASP A 310 7.89 10.32 9.14
CA ASP A 310 7.96 9.12 9.98
C ASP A 310 8.45 9.44 11.40
N SER A 311 8.53 8.40 12.25
CA SER A 311 8.98 8.51 13.65
C SER A 311 10.46 8.94 13.79
N ASP A 312 11.27 8.74 12.75
CA ASP A 312 12.67 9.18 12.66
C ASP A 312 12.81 10.59 12.09
N GLY A 313 11.71 11.19 11.67
CA GLY A 313 11.65 12.52 11.10
C GLY A 313 12.00 12.59 9.62
N LYS A 314 12.09 11.45 8.93
CA LYS A 314 12.28 11.41 7.48
C LYS A 314 10.93 11.67 6.79
N GLU A 315 10.99 12.49 5.74
CA GLU A 315 9.84 12.80 4.91
C GLU A 315 9.65 11.73 3.82
N HIS A 316 8.42 11.27 3.65
CA HIS A 316 7.98 10.34 2.63
C HIS A 316 6.83 10.93 1.86
N GLN A 317 6.97 10.96 0.54
CA GLN A 317 5.82 11.18 -0.34
C GLN A 317 4.97 9.90 -0.36
N THR A 318 3.72 10.02 0.08
CA THR A 318 2.79 8.89 0.20
C THR A 318 1.64 8.99 -0.78
N ALA A 319 0.93 10.11 -0.80
CA ALA A 319 -0.11 10.39 -1.79
C ALA A 319 0.37 11.41 -2.81
N THR A 320 -0.28 11.40 -3.97
CA THR A 320 -0.09 12.40 -5.03
C THR A 320 -1.41 12.67 -5.74
N VAL A 321 -1.60 13.91 -6.18
CA VAL A 321 -2.65 14.31 -7.12
C VAL A 321 -1.97 15.10 -8.23
N GLN A 322 -2.00 14.61 -9.45
CA GLN A 322 -1.19 15.12 -10.55
C GLN A 322 -2.02 15.34 -11.80
N LEU A 323 -1.91 16.53 -12.38
CA LEU A 323 -2.56 16.87 -13.64
C LEU A 323 -1.71 16.45 -14.83
N ASP A 324 -2.35 15.91 -15.87
CA ASP A 324 -1.73 15.52 -17.13
C ASP A 324 -2.62 15.93 -18.32
N PHE A 325 -2.08 16.83 -19.14
CA PHE A 325 -2.71 17.30 -20.38
C PHE A 325 -2.09 16.65 -21.63
N GLN A 326 -1.02 15.87 -21.46
CA GLN A 326 -0.19 15.33 -22.53
C GLN A 326 -0.58 13.90 -22.89
N LEU A 327 -0.79 13.05 -21.88
CA LEU A 327 -1.13 11.64 -22.13
C LEU A 327 -2.46 11.50 -22.89
N PRO A 328 -3.54 12.25 -22.57
CA PRO A 328 -4.76 12.27 -23.40
C PRO A 328 -4.49 12.61 -24.87
N LYS A 329 -3.63 13.60 -25.14
CA LYS A 329 -3.28 14.01 -26.51
C LYS A 329 -2.48 12.93 -27.24
N ARG A 330 -1.50 12.32 -26.58
CA ARG A 330 -0.70 11.20 -27.14
C ARG A 330 -1.56 10.00 -27.48
N PHE A 331 -2.64 9.79 -26.75
CA PHE A 331 -3.61 8.73 -27.01
C PHE A 331 -4.74 9.15 -27.94
N GLU A 332 -4.81 10.42 -28.35
CA GLU A 332 -5.91 10.99 -29.14
C GLU A 332 -7.26 10.75 -28.47
N LEU A 333 -7.30 10.91 -27.14
CA LEU A 333 -8.52 10.73 -26.36
C LEU A 333 -9.46 11.90 -26.58
N GLU A 334 -10.73 11.60 -26.79
CA GLU A 334 -11.77 12.61 -27.01
C GLU A 334 -13.11 12.19 -26.39
N TYR A 335 -13.91 13.20 -26.03
CA TYR A 335 -15.34 13.08 -25.75
C TYR A 335 -16.11 14.09 -26.61
N GLN A 336 -17.37 13.79 -26.90
CA GLN A 336 -18.24 14.65 -27.70
C GLN A 336 -18.95 15.68 -26.79
N ALA A 337 -18.87 16.96 -27.14
CA ALA A 337 -19.44 18.07 -26.38
C ALA A 337 -20.02 19.20 -27.26
N PRO A 338 -21.03 19.95 -26.77
CA PRO A 338 -21.45 21.22 -27.36
C PRO A 338 -20.34 22.28 -27.23
N ALA A 339 -20.30 23.22 -28.17
CA ALA A 339 -19.36 24.35 -28.15
C ALA A 339 -17.91 23.90 -27.86
N PRO A 340 -17.33 22.98 -28.65
CA PRO A 340 -16.09 22.28 -28.31
C PRO A 340 -14.90 23.22 -28.02
N GLU A 341 -14.81 24.37 -28.69
CA GLU A 341 -13.76 25.37 -28.44
C GLU A 341 -13.88 26.05 -27.08
N ILE A 342 -15.10 26.25 -26.58
CA ILE A 342 -15.39 26.84 -25.26
C ILE A 342 -15.20 25.77 -24.17
N GLU A 343 -15.71 24.56 -24.42
CA GLU A 343 -15.56 23.41 -23.52
C GLU A 343 -14.08 23.06 -23.30
N ALA A 344 -13.24 23.13 -24.35
CA ALA A 344 -11.80 22.88 -24.26
C ALA A 344 -11.06 23.86 -23.32
N LYS A 345 -11.62 25.06 -23.11
CA LYS A 345 -11.08 26.06 -22.18
C LYS A 345 -11.64 25.92 -20.76
N GLY A 346 -12.63 25.05 -20.56
CA GLY A 346 -13.36 24.94 -19.29
C GLY A 346 -14.31 26.12 -19.04
N GLU A 347 -14.65 26.87 -20.08
CA GLU A 347 -15.56 28.01 -20.01
C GLU A 347 -17.01 27.57 -20.27
N THR A 348 -17.98 28.45 -20.00
CA THR A 348 -19.39 28.19 -20.30
C THR A 348 -19.94 29.26 -21.24
N THR A 349 -20.86 28.86 -22.13
CA THR A 349 -21.54 29.78 -23.05
C THR A 349 -23.03 29.51 -23.08
N ASN A 350 -23.82 30.57 -23.23
CA ASN A 350 -25.27 30.51 -23.44
C ASN A 350 -25.66 30.83 -24.89
N ASP A 351 -24.69 31.02 -25.80
CA ASP A 351 -24.97 31.31 -27.22
C ASP A 351 -25.56 30.07 -27.90
N PRO A 352 -26.83 30.11 -28.37
CA PRO A 352 -27.46 28.97 -29.04
C PRO A 352 -26.71 28.49 -30.29
N THR A 353 -25.99 29.39 -30.97
CA THR A 353 -25.24 29.09 -32.20
C THR A 353 -24.04 28.20 -31.88
N LEU A 354 -23.29 28.53 -30.82
CA LEU A 354 -22.14 27.76 -30.36
C LEU A 354 -22.60 26.42 -29.74
N LEU A 355 -23.70 26.42 -28.98
CA LEU A 355 -24.25 25.22 -28.36
C LEU A 355 -24.82 24.21 -29.37
N ALA A 356 -25.25 24.68 -30.55
CA ALA A 356 -25.70 23.81 -31.64
C ALA A 356 -24.55 23.02 -32.28
N MET A 357 -23.30 23.50 -32.16
CA MET A 357 -22.12 22.79 -32.66
C MET A 357 -21.69 21.71 -31.67
N GLN A 358 -21.65 20.46 -32.13
CA GLN A 358 -21.08 19.33 -31.39
C GLN A 358 -19.73 18.97 -31.99
N GLY A 359 -18.76 18.63 -31.15
CA GLY A 359 -17.47 18.15 -31.63
C GLY A 359 -16.63 17.49 -30.54
N PRO A 360 -15.49 16.90 -30.94
CA PRO A 360 -14.57 16.25 -30.03
C PRO A 360 -13.81 17.28 -29.18
N VAL A 361 -13.61 16.96 -27.91
CA VAL A 361 -12.79 17.69 -26.95
C VAL A 361 -11.90 16.71 -26.21
N ALA A 362 -10.64 17.06 -26.00
CA ALA A 362 -9.73 16.23 -25.23
C ALA A 362 -10.07 16.29 -23.73
N PRO A 363 -10.13 15.16 -23.00
CA PRO A 363 -10.28 15.18 -21.55
C PRO A 363 -8.98 15.60 -20.87
N VAL A 364 -9.10 16.09 -19.65
CA VAL A 364 -7.97 16.27 -18.73
C VAL A 364 -7.84 15.01 -17.88
N LEU A 365 -6.60 14.52 -17.73
CA LEU A 365 -6.31 13.35 -16.92
C LEU A 365 -5.75 13.79 -15.57
N ILE A 366 -6.31 13.27 -14.49
CA ILE A 366 -5.78 13.43 -13.13
C ILE A 366 -5.30 12.06 -12.66
N HIS A 367 -4.01 11.94 -12.38
CA HIS A 367 -3.42 10.78 -11.73
C HIS A 367 -3.50 10.98 -10.22
N ARG A 368 -3.90 9.94 -9.50
CA ARG A 368 -3.89 9.99 -8.04
C ARG A 368 -3.45 8.68 -7.42
N ALA A 369 -2.86 8.79 -6.24
CA ALA A 369 -2.69 7.70 -5.30
C ALA A 369 -2.95 8.24 -3.89
N ILE A 370 -3.65 7.48 -3.05
CA ILE A 370 -3.98 7.85 -1.67
C ILE A 370 -3.00 7.17 -0.71
N LEU A 371 -2.80 5.87 -0.83
CA LEU A 371 -1.77 5.16 -0.05
C LEU A 371 -0.38 5.28 -0.70
N GLY A 372 -0.34 5.47 -2.03
CA GLY A 372 0.86 5.21 -2.80
C GLY A 372 1.00 3.70 -2.98
N SER A 373 2.21 3.16 -2.86
CA SER A 373 2.31 1.70 -2.80
C SER A 373 1.83 1.16 -1.46
N VAL A 374 1.03 0.09 -1.50
CA VAL A 374 0.56 -0.61 -0.30
C VAL A 374 1.75 -1.11 0.51
N GLU A 375 2.82 -1.56 -0.15
CA GLU A 375 4.08 -1.97 0.49
C GLU A 375 4.71 -0.84 1.32
N ARG A 376 4.86 0.36 0.73
CA ARG A 376 5.46 1.51 1.43
C ARG A 376 4.56 1.96 2.56
N MET A 377 3.25 2.04 2.32
CA MET A 377 2.28 2.38 3.35
C MET A 377 2.34 1.40 4.52
N MET A 378 2.46 0.10 4.25
CA MET A 378 2.67 -0.90 5.30
C MET A 378 3.94 -0.63 6.11
N ALA A 379 5.08 -0.31 5.47
CA ALA A 379 6.29 0.07 6.22
C ALA A 379 6.02 1.26 7.16
N LEU A 380 5.45 2.33 6.63
CA LEU A 380 5.16 3.53 7.42
C LEU A 380 4.20 3.24 8.58
N LEU A 381 3.18 2.41 8.36
CA LEU A 381 2.25 2.01 9.41
C LEU A 381 2.93 1.11 10.47
N ILE A 382 3.82 0.19 10.07
CA ILE A 382 4.59 -0.64 11.03
C ILE A 382 5.41 0.26 11.96
N GLU A 383 6.06 1.28 11.43
CA GLU A 383 6.91 2.21 12.18
C GLU A 383 6.08 3.18 13.01
N HIS A 384 5.03 3.77 12.43
CA HIS A 384 4.10 4.68 13.09
C HIS A 384 3.47 4.04 14.33
N TYR A 385 2.99 2.81 14.19
CA TYR A 385 2.35 2.07 15.28
C TYR A 385 3.34 1.34 16.19
N ASN A 386 4.64 1.35 15.86
CA ASN A 386 5.67 0.54 16.52
C ASN A 386 5.20 -0.93 16.67
N GLY A 387 4.56 -1.44 15.62
CA GLY A 387 3.98 -2.77 15.58
C GLY A 387 2.73 -3.03 16.43
N HIS A 388 2.12 -2.01 17.06
CA HIS A 388 0.87 -2.13 17.81
C HIS A 388 -0.31 -1.60 17.00
N TRP A 389 -1.17 -2.48 16.54
CA TRP A 389 -2.14 -2.15 15.51
C TRP A 389 -3.52 -1.79 16.06
N PRO A 390 -4.24 -0.83 15.45
CA PRO A 390 -5.67 -0.72 15.69
C PRO A 390 -6.35 -2.05 15.33
N PHE A 391 -7.41 -2.41 16.07
CA PHE A 391 -7.96 -3.77 16.02
C PHE A 391 -8.36 -4.22 14.61
N TRP A 392 -8.89 -3.31 13.78
CA TRP A 392 -9.28 -3.59 12.41
C TRP A 392 -8.10 -3.91 11.48
N LEU A 393 -6.94 -3.27 11.68
CA LEU A 393 -5.74 -3.50 10.89
C LEU A 393 -4.85 -4.62 11.44
N ASN A 394 -5.00 -4.97 12.73
CA ASN A 394 -4.13 -5.96 13.39
C ASN A 394 -4.16 -7.32 12.65
N PRO A 395 -3.03 -7.85 12.15
CA PRO A 395 -2.98 -9.17 11.51
C PRO A 395 -3.09 -10.34 12.49
N SER A 396 -2.76 -10.08 13.76
CA SER A 396 -2.83 -10.98 14.91
C SER A 396 -3.95 -10.52 15.84
N LYS A 397 -5.21 -10.56 15.38
CA LYS A 397 -6.33 -9.98 16.14
C LYS A 397 -6.50 -10.62 17.51
N VAL A 398 -6.68 -11.94 17.55
CA VAL A 398 -7.04 -12.66 18.78
C VAL A 398 -6.22 -13.95 18.92
N ILE A 399 -5.79 -14.25 20.14
CA ILE A 399 -5.27 -15.57 20.51
C ILE A 399 -5.97 -16.09 21.76
N ILE A 400 -6.34 -17.37 21.75
CA ILE A 400 -6.87 -18.10 22.89
C ILE A 400 -5.76 -18.98 23.48
N LEU A 401 -5.54 -18.85 24.79
CA LEU A 401 -4.54 -19.57 25.56
C LEU A 401 -5.23 -20.43 26.60
N THR A 402 -4.93 -21.73 26.63
CA THR A 402 -5.43 -22.61 27.70
C THR A 402 -4.50 -22.58 28.91
N VAL A 403 -5.08 -22.62 30.11
CA VAL A 403 -4.34 -22.67 31.38
C VAL A 403 -3.64 -24.01 31.60
N ASN A 404 -4.28 -25.07 31.13
CA ASN A 404 -3.76 -26.44 31.10
C ASN A 404 -4.18 -27.11 29.77
N ASP A 405 -3.73 -28.34 29.56
CA ASP A 405 -4.02 -29.15 28.37
C ASP A 405 -5.07 -30.24 28.64
N SER A 406 -5.89 -30.09 29.69
CA SER A 406 -7.00 -31.02 29.92
C SER A 406 -7.98 -30.98 28.76
N GLU A 407 -8.55 -32.14 28.43
CA GLU A 407 -9.47 -32.27 27.31
C GLU A 407 -10.69 -31.32 27.45
N GLU A 408 -11.19 -31.14 28.68
CA GLU A 408 -12.30 -30.23 29.00
C GLU A 408 -11.97 -28.78 28.63
N VAL A 409 -10.81 -28.27 29.05
CA VAL A 409 -10.39 -26.88 28.77
C VAL A 409 -10.10 -26.69 27.28
N VAL A 410 -9.46 -27.66 26.64
CA VAL A 410 -9.15 -27.61 25.20
C VAL A 410 -10.43 -27.64 24.36
N ASN A 411 -11.41 -28.47 24.73
CA ASN A 411 -12.69 -28.55 24.04
C ASN A 411 -13.51 -27.26 24.23
N TYR A 412 -13.51 -26.70 25.45
CA TYR A 412 -14.12 -25.39 25.70
C TYR A 412 -13.46 -24.31 24.85
N ALA A 413 -12.12 -24.26 24.81
CA ALA A 413 -11.38 -23.28 24.00
C ALA A 413 -11.67 -23.38 22.50
N LYS A 414 -11.79 -24.59 21.94
CA LYS A 414 -12.23 -24.81 20.56
C LYS A 414 -13.67 -24.35 20.32
N GLY A 415 -14.56 -24.57 21.29
CA GLY A 415 -15.94 -24.06 21.25
C GLY A 415 -15.99 -22.54 21.20
N ILE A 416 -15.24 -21.88 22.09
CA ILE A 416 -15.08 -20.42 22.12
C ILE A 416 -14.48 -19.89 20.81
N GLN A 417 -13.43 -20.54 20.29
CA GLN A 417 -12.82 -20.17 19.01
C GLN A 417 -13.87 -20.15 17.89
N LYS A 418 -14.65 -21.22 17.75
CA LYS A 418 -15.72 -21.31 16.73
C LYS A 418 -16.79 -20.23 16.93
N GLN A 419 -17.22 -20.03 18.17
CA GLN A 419 -18.25 -19.05 18.50
C GLN A 419 -17.82 -17.61 18.17
N LEU A 420 -16.56 -17.27 18.45
CA LEU A 420 -16.01 -15.94 18.23
C LEU A 420 -15.58 -15.70 16.77
N ALA A 421 -15.10 -16.71 16.05
CA ALA A 421 -14.60 -16.59 14.67
C ALA A 421 -15.71 -16.40 13.62
N GLN A 422 -16.99 -16.45 14.02
CA GLN A 422 -18.15 -16.59 13.13
C GLN A 422 -18.16 -17.90 12.32
N ASP A 423 -17.61 -18.99 12.88
CA ASP A 423 -17.72 -20.29 12.25
C ASP A 423 -19.07 -20.93 12.59
N SER A 424 -20.14 -20.46 11.94
CA SER A 424 -21.32 -21.31 11.75
C SER A 424 -20.95 -22.41 10.75
N HIS A 425 -20.13 -23.35 11.20
CA HIS A 425 -19.86 -24.59 10.50
C HIS A 425 -21.20 -25.28 10.20
N HIS A 426 -21.49 -25.50 8.92
CA HIS A 426 -22.17 -26.68 8.32
C HIS A 426 -22.97 -26.35 7.05
N ASN A 427 -23.13 -25.09 6.65
CA ASN A 427 -23.69 -24.82 5.34
C ASN A 427 -22.57 -24.83 4.29
N ILE A 428 -22.66 -25.78 3.36
CA ILE A 428 -21.83 -25.89 2.13
C ILE A 428 -22.09 -24.69 1.18
N TRP A 429 -22.94 -23.75 1.59
CA TRP A 429 -23.27 -22.54 0.85
C TRP A 429 -22.15 -21.50 0.91
N PRO A 430 -21.94 -20.72 -0.18
CA PRO A 430 -20.99 -19.61 -0.19
C PRO A 430 -21.24 -18.65 0.97
N ARG A 431 -20.16 -18.23 1.64
CA ARG A 431 -20.23 -17.20 2.69
C ARG A 431 -20.50 -15.83 2.05
N SER A 432 -21.23 -14.98 2.77
CA SER A 432 -21.37 -13.57 2.38
C SER A 432 -20.02 -12.86 2.42
N ARG A 433 -19.74 -12.03 1.42
CA ARG A 433 -18.55 -11.16 1.43
C ARG A 433 -18.60 -10.10 2.53
N TYR A 434 -19.78 -9.81 3.06
CA TYR A 434 -19.99 -8.85 4.15
C TYR A 434 -19.86 -9.49 5.54
N THR A 435 -19.53 -10.78 5.62
CA THR A 435 -19.32 -11.46 6.90
C THR A 435 -17.98 -11.04 7.49
N VAL A 436 -18.02 -10.36 8.64
CA VAL A 436 -16.83 -9.94 9.38
C VAL A 436 -16.24 -11.12 10.15
N GLU A 437 -15.22 -11.75 9.59
CA GLU A 437 -14.46 -12.81 10.25
C GLU A 437 -13.37 -12.23 11.16
N VAL A 438 -13.24 -12.80 12.36
CA VAL A 438 -12.16 -12.48 13.28
C VAL A 438 -11.14 -13.62 13.22
N PRO A 439 -9.90 -13.40 12.76
CA PRO A 439 -8.86 -14.42 12.85
C PRO A 439 -8.53 -14.70 14.31
N ILE A 440 -8.72 -15.95 14.74
CA ILE A 440 -8.46 -16.39 16.12
C ILE A 440 -7.50 -17.57 16.10
N GLU A 441 -6.34 -17.37 16.73
CA GLU A 441 -5.36 -18.43 16.95
C GLU A 441 -5.60 -19.13 18.30
N LEU A 442 -5.21 -20.40 18.42
CA LEU A 442 -5.39 -21.20 19.61
C LEU A 442 -4.07 -21.86 20.02
N ASP A 443 -3.63 -21.63 21.26
CA ASP A 443 -2.47 -22.29 21.86
C ASP A 443 -2.89 -23.14 23.07
N CYS A 444 -3.11 -24.42 22.78
CA CYS A 444 -3.37 -25.47 23.76
C CYS A 444 -2.10 -26.24 24.17
N SER A 445 -0.90 -25.73 23.90
CA SER A 445 0.35 -26.43 24.26
C SER A 445 0.50 -26.56 25.78
N PRO A 446 1.25 -27.57 26.29
CA PRO A 446 1.46 -27.77 27.73
C PRO A 446 2.42 -26.74 28.37
N ARG A 447 2.71 -25.63 27.68
CA ARG A 447 3.61 -24.57 28.15
C ARG A 447 2.94 -23.75 29.26
N SER A 448 3.73 -23.18 30.16
CA SER A 448 3.19 -22.31 31.21
C SER A 448 2.45 -21.11 30.62
N VAL A 449 1.32 -20.74 31.22
CA VAL A 449 0.47 -19.61 30.79
C VAL A 449 1.28 -18.32 30.71
N LYS A 450 2.17 -18.08 31.67
CA LYS A 450 3.06 -16.91 31.68
C LYS A 450 3.91 -16.83 30.41
N LYS A 451 4.45 -17.96 29.94
CA LYS A 451 5.25 -18.03 28.70
C LYS A 451 4.36 -17.76 27.49
N LYS A 452 3.16 -18.35 27.44
CA LYS A 452 2.18 -18.13 26.36
C LYS A 452 1.76 -16.66 26.26
N ILE A 453 1.40 -16.04 27.38
CA ILE A 453 1.03 -14.61 27.44
C ILE A 453 2.22 -13.74 27.01
N SER A 454 3.42 -14.03 27.50
CA SER A 454 4.62 -13.27 27.12
C SER A 454 4.89 -13.35 25.61
N GLU A 455 4.73 -14.53 25.00
CA GLU A 455 4.87 -14.70 23.55
C GLU A 455 3.78 -13.95 22.78
N ALA A 456 2.52 -14.04 23.24
CA ALA A 456 1.41 -13.31 22.63
C ALA A 456 1.62 -11.79 22.69
N LYS A 457 2.08 -11.25 23.83
CA LYS A 457 2.41 -9.82 23.95
C LYS A 457 3.56 -9.42 23.03
N ARG A 458 4.59 -10.26 22.90
CA ARG A 458 5.70 -10.03 21.95
C ARG A 458 5.22 -10.04 20.49
N LYS A 459 4.28 -10.93 20.15
CA LYS A 459 3.64 -11.01 18.82
C LYS A 459 2.54 -9.96 18.60
N ARG A 460 2.32 -9.06 19.55
CA ARG A 460 1.41 -7.90 19.46
C ARG A 460 -0.04 -8.27 19.13
N TYR A 461 -0.56 -9.34 19.74
CA TYR A 461 -1.98 -9.67 19.59
C TYR A 461 -2.86 -8.54 20.14
N GLY A 462 -3.93 -8.20 19.42
CA GLY A 462 -4.89 -7.19 19.86
C GLY A 462 -5.66 -7.62 21.11
N ALA A 463 -6.10 -8.88 21.14
CA ALA A 463 -6.76 -9.49 22.28
C ALA A 463 -6.11 -10.84 22.65
N ILE A 464 -5.87 -11.04 23.94
CA ILE A 464 -5.35 -12.31 24.49
C ILE A 464 -6.42 -12.88 25.43
N ILE A 465 -6.97 -14.03 25.07
CA ILE A 465 -7.99 -14.73 25.84
C ILE A 465 -7.32 -15.85 26.63
N VAL A 466 -7.61 -15.97 27.93
CA VAL A 466 -7.08 -17.01 28.80
C VAL A 466 -8.23 -17.83 29.39
N LEU A 467 -8.22 -19.14 29.17
CA LEU A 467 -9.28 -20.06 29.57
C LEU A 467 -8.76 -21.15 30.49
N GLY A 468 -9.40 -21.33 31.64
CA GLY A 468 -9.19 -22.44 32.56
C GLY A 468 -10.50 -22.96 33.15
N ASN A 469 -10.43 -23.88 34.12
CA ASN A 469 -11.61 -24.56 34.65
C ASN A 469 -12.69 -23.60 35.17
N LYS A 470 -12.30 -22.52 35.87
CA LYS A 470 -13.24 -21.48 36.35
C LYS A 470 -14.04 -20.82 35.22
N ASN A 471 -13.48 -20.73 34.02
CA ASN A 471 -14.18 -20.16 32.87
C ASN A 471 -15.24 -21.11 32.32
N ILE A 472 -14.99 -22.43 32.43
CA ILE A 472 -15.96 -23.48 32.07
C ILE A 472 -17.14 -23.40 33.03
N ASP A 473 -16.88 -23.41 34.33
CA ASP A 473 -17.92 -23.44 35.38
C ASP A 473 -18.90 -22.26 35.27
N ASN A 474 -18.40 -21.10 34.84
CA ASN A 474 -19.17 -19.86 34.75
C ASN A 474 -19.60 -19.50 33.31
N ASN A 475 -19.23 -20.29 32.30
CA ASN A 475 -19.40 -19.97 30.88
C ASN A 475 -18.92 -18.55 30.50
N THR A 476 -17.71 -18.21 30.94
CA THR A 476 -17.08 -16.89 30.72
C THR A 476 -15.79 -17.01 29.93
N VAL A 477 -15.25 -15.86 29.53
CA VAL A 477 -13.90 -15.72 28.96
C VAL A 477 -13.15 -14.62 29.71
N THR A 478 -11.88 -14.90 30.04
CA THR A 478 -10.96 -13.88 30.57
C THR A 478 -10.20 -13.27 29.40
N VAL A 479 -10.28 -11.95 29.19
CA VAL A 479 -9.65 -11.27 28.06
C VAL A 479 -8.76 -10.10 28.49
N ASP A 480 -7.59 -10.02 27.89
CA ASP A 480 -6.68 -8.87 27.93
C ASP A 480 -6.79 -8.11 26.60
N LEU A 481 -7.29 -6.87 26.65
CA LEU A 481 -7.44 -5.96 25.50
C LEU A 481 -6.36 -4.86 25.48
N SER A 482 -5.34 -4.95 26.34
CA SER A 482 -4.28 -3.95 26.42
C SER A 482 -3.38 -3.88 25.19
N GLY A 483 -3.46 -4.87 24.29
CA GLY A 483 -2.74 -4.89 23.02
C GLY A 483 -3.30 -3.93 21.96
N ILE A 484 -4.48 -3.36 22.17
CA ILE A 484 -5.08 -2.36 21.28
C ILE A 484 -4.49 -0.97 21.63
N PRO A 485 -3.86 -0.25 20.67
CA PRO A 485 -3.30 1.09 20.87
C PRO A 485 -4.31 2.12 21.34
N ARG A 486 -3.82 3.18 21.99
CA ARG A 486 -4.61 4.25 22.60
C ARG A 486 -4.05 5.61 22.24
N GLY A 487 -4.91 6.54 21.83
CA GLY A 487 -4.61 7.97 21.64
C GLY A 487 -3.60 8.33 20.53
N GLY A 488 -3.70 9.58 20.05
CA GLY A 488 -2.81 10.21 19.07
C GLY A 488 -3.54 10.51 17.76
N HIS A 489 -3.83 9.49 16.98
CA HIS A 489 -4.52 9.59 15.69
C HIS A 489 -5.31 8.32 15.31
N SER A 490 -5.11 7.18 15.97
CA SER A 490 -6.12 6.12 16.02
C SER A 490 -7.29 6.59 16.89
N LEU A 491 -8.54 6.23 16.52
CA LEU A 491 -9.81 6.71 17.11
C LEU A 491 -9.72 7.14 18.58
N PRO A 492 -10.44 8.20 19.00
CA PRO A 492 -10.47 8.60 20.39
C PRO A 492 -10.84 7.41 21.27
N ASP A 493 -10.04 7.18 22.32
CA ASP A 493 -10.20 6.14 23.36
C ASP A 493 -11.66 5.99 23.86
N ARG A 494 -12.47 7.03 23.66
CA ARG A 494 -13.92 7.09 23.85
C ARG A 494 -14.70 5.94 23.22
N ASN A 495 -14.29 5.37 22.08
CA ASN A 495 -15.07 4.30 21.44
C ASN A 495 -14.90 2.94 22.14
N LEU A 496 -13.68 2.53 22.52
CA LEU A 496 -13.49 1.26 23.23
C LEU A 496 -14.13 1.31 24.62
N VAL A 497 -13.98 2.42 25.34
CA VAL A 497 -14.63 2.63 26.64
C VAL A 497 -16.15 2.59 26.52
N LYS A 498 -16.72 3.27 25.51
CA LYS A 498 -18.17 3.23 25.25
C LYS A 498 -18.66 1.84 24.87
N LEU A 499 -17.88 1.07 24.12
CA LEU A 499 -18.21 -0.30 23.75
C LEU A 499 -18.20 -1.24 24.95
N LEU A 500 -17.24 -1.09 25.85
CA LEU A 500 -17.12 -1.88 27.06
C LEU A 500 -18.16 -1.50 28.12
N GLY A 501 -18.55 -0.22 28.21
CA GLY A 501 -19.66 0.21 29.08
C GLY A 501 -19.44 -0.22 30.53
N GLU A 502 -20.38 -1.00 31.08
CA GLU A 502 -20.36 -1.52 32.46
C GLU A 502 -19.19 -2.47 32.77
N ASP A 503 -18.52 -3.00 31.73
CA ASP A 503 -17.37 -3.91 31.89
C ASP A 503 -16.12 -3.18 32.45
N VAL A 504 -16.12 -1.84 32.48
CA VAL A 504 -15.01 -0.98 32.96
C VAL A 504 -15.55 0.11 33.89
N ILE A 505 -14.99 0.23 35.10
CA ILE A 505 -15.39 1.24 36.08
C ILE A 505 -14.49 2.48 35.89
N LEU A 506 -15.09 3.64 35.58
CA LEU A 506 -14.38 4.89 35.32
C LEU A 506 -14.06 5.73 36.57
N GLU A 507 -14.38 5.25 37.78
CA GLU A 507 -14.16 6.00 39.03
C GLU A 507 -12.85 5.69 39.77
N ASN A 508 -12.40 6.70 40.53
CA ASN A 508 -11.05 6.96 41.02
C ASN A 508 -10.35 5.81 41.77
N GLY A 509 -9.17 5.42 41.25
CA GLY A 509 -8.11 4.75 42.03
C GLY A 509 -7.31 3.71 41.25
N LYS A 510 -7.93 3.01 40.30
CA LYS A 510 -7.21 2.15 39.35
C LYS A 510 -7.20 2.81 37.99
N ALA A 511 -6.01 2.92 37.39
CA ALA A 511 -5.91 3.36 36.01
C ALA A 511 -6.75 2.40 35.15
N TRP A 512 -7.69 2.94 34.37
CA TRP A 512 -8.54 2.17 33.44
C TRP A 512 -7.73 1.16 32.60
N GLU A 513 -6.45 1.49 32.35
CA GLU A 513 -5.45 0.68 31.69
C GLU A 513 -5.21 -0.70 32.33
N GLU A 514 -5.30 -0.77 33.64
CA GLU A 514 -5.15 -2.02 34.39
C GLU A 514 -6.40 -2.88 34.31
N GLN A 515 -7.57 -2.26 34.15
CA GLN A 515 -8.84 -2.99 34.04
C GLN A 515 -8.90 -3.77 32.71
N LEU A 516 -8.34 -3.22 31.62
CA LEU A 516 -8.26 -3.90 30.33
C LEU A 516 -7.39 -5.16 30.32
N LYS A 517 -6.52 -5.35 31.31
CA LYS A 517 -5.62 -6.52 31.35
C LYS A 517 -6.35 -7.80 31.71
N THR A 518 -7.52 -7.73 32.36
CA THR A 518 -8.22 -8.90 32.86
C THR A 518 -9.72 -8.61 33.00
N LEU A 519 -10.42 -8.56 31.87
CA LEU A 519 -11.87 -8.47 31.83
C LEU A 519 -12.47 -9.88 31.81
N ASN A 520 -13.55 -10.10 32.54
CA ASN A 520 -14.34 -11.33 32.47
C ASN A 520 -15.71 -11.01 31.88
N MET A 521 -16.09 -11.68 30.80
CA MET A 521 -17.38 -11.46 30.15
C MET A 521 -17.89 -12.75 29.49
N SER A 522 -19.14 -12.75 29.02
CA SER A 522 -19.67 -13.87 28.26
C SER A 522 -19.07 -13.94 26.84
N PRO A 523 -18.99 -15.11 26.20
CA PRO A 523 -18.51 -15.24 24.83
C PRO A 523 -19.30 -14.42 23.81
N SER A 524 -20.62 -14.31 23.99
CA SER A 524 -21.50 -13.51 23.12
C SER A 524 -21.23 -12.01 23.26
N ARG A 525 -20.99 -11.53 24.48
CA ARG A 525 -20.60 -10.14 24.75
C ARG A 525 -19.26 -9.81 24.09
N LEU A 526 -18.24 -10.66 24.27
CA LEU A 526 -16.94 -10.45 23.65
C LEU A 526 -17.01 -10.43 22.12
N ARG A 527 -17.84 -11.30 21.53
CA ARG A 527 -18.09 -11.27 20.08
C ARG A 527 -18.67 -9.93 19.63
N SER A 528 -19.66 -9.40 20.35
CA SER A 528 -20.26 -8.08 20.05
C SER A 528 -19.21 -6.96 20.11
N VAL A 529 -18.29 -7.00 21.07
CA VAL A 529 -17.16 -6.06 21.15
C VAL A 529 -16.27 -6.17 19.93
N PHE A 530 -15.82 -7.37 19.54
CA PHE A 530 -14.98 -7.56 18.35
C PHE A 530 -15.66 -7.13 17.05
N THR A 531 -16.94 -7.47 16.87
CA THR A 531 -17.72 -7.05 15.70
C THR A 531 -17.83 -5.52 15.65
N SER A 532 -18.07 -4.86 16.78
CA SER A 532 -18.16 -3.41 16.83
C SER A 532 -16.82 -2.72 16.54
N LEU A 533 -15.71 -3.30 17.01
CA LEU A 533 -14.35 -2.81 16.71
C LEU A 533 -13.98 -2.93 15.22
N LEU A 534 -14.64 -3.84 14.49
CA LEU A 534 -14.40 -4.05 13.06
C LEU A 534 -15.33 -3.20 12.19
N HIS A 535 -16.62 -3.11 12.51
CA HIS A 535 -17.60 -2.29 11.77
C HIS A 535 -17.35 -0.78 11.83
N LEU A 536 -16.47 -0.31 12.72
CA LEU A 536 -16.06 1.09 12.74
C LEU A 536 -15.36 1.51 11.42
N TYR A 537 -14.84 0.55 10.65
CA TYR A 537 -13.95 0.82 9.51
C TYR A 537 -14.12 -0.10 8.30
N MET A 538 -14.93 -1.15 8.42
CA MET A 538 -15.33 -2.07 7.34
C MET A 538 -16.83 -2.10 7.26
#